data_AF-A0A3D5KJU3-F1
#
_entry.id   AF-A0A3D5KJU3-F1
#
_cell.length_a   1.000
_cell.length_b   1.000
_cell.length_c   1.000
_cell.angle_alpha   90.00
_cell.angle_beta   90.00
_cell.angle_gamma   90.00
#
_symmetry.space_group_name_H-M   'P 1'
#
loop_
_entity.id
_entity.type
_entity.pdbx_description
1 polymer ?
#
loop_
_entity_poly.entity_id
_entity_poly.type
_entity_poly.pdbx_seq_one_letter_code
_entity_poly.pdbx_strand_id
1 'polypeptide(L)' 'MFHPTIKNVECIKWLIQISSNYGDLILDPFMGSGSTAVACMLTERNFIGFEISGDYCRIAERRLAQQSQVII' A
#
# COMPACT_ATOMS: atom_id res chain seq x y z
N MET A 1 4.23 16.92 5.69
CA MET A 1 4.09 16.33 7.03
C MET A 1 4.69 14.93 7.01
N PHE A 2 5.52 14.58 7.99
CA PHE A 2 6.21 13.29 8.11
C PHE A 2 5.33 12.32 8.89
N HIS A 3 5.08 11.11 8.38
CA HIS A 3 4.43 10.06 9.17
C HIS A 3 5.51 9.34 10.00
N PRO A 4 5.44 9.32 11.33
CA PRO A 4 6.58 8.90 12.16
C PRO A 4 6.89 7.41 12.09
N THR A 5 5.90 6.58 11.79
CA THR A 5 6.01 5.11 11.83
C THR A 5 5.72 4.46 10.47
N ILE A 6 6.23 5.06 9.38
CA ILE A 6 6.10 4.49 8.03
C ILE A 6 6.79 3.13 7.99
N LYS A 7 6.07 2.12 7.51
CA LYS A 7 6.64 0.78 7.31
C LYS A 7 7.42 0.75 6.00
N ASN A 8 8.57 0.08 6.01
CA ASN A 8 9.41 -0.12 4.84
C ASN A 8 8.66 -0.98 3.79
N VAL A 9 8.57 -0.49 2.55
CA VAL A 9 7.81 -1.15 1.48
C VAL A 9 8.39 -2.52 1.11
N GLU A 10 9.72 -2.65 1.07
CA GLU A 10 10.37 -3.94 0.72
C GLU A 10 10.07 -5.02 1.75
N CYS A 11 10.02 -4.68 3.04
CA CYS A 11 9.61 -5.62 4.08
C CYS A 11 8.15 -6.11 3.85
N ILE A 12 7.25 -5.19 3.50
CA ILE A 12 5.84 -5.55 3.26
C ILE A 12 5.69 -6.36 1.96
N LYS A 13 6.43 -6.03 0.89
CA LYS A 13 6.44 -6.82 -0.35
C LYS A 13 6.86 -8.26 -0.08
N TRP A 14 7.94 -8.45 0.69
CA TRP A 14 8.40 -9.79 1.06
C TRP A 14 7.31 -10.56 1.80
N LEU A 15 6.65 -9.95 2.78
CA LEU A 15 5.54 -10.57 3.51
C LEU A 15 4.37 -10.94 2.58
N ILE A 16 3.96 -10.05 1.68
CA ILE A 16 2.88 -10.31 0.71
C ILE A 16 3.24 -11.48 -0.20
N GLN A 17 4.47 -11.52 -0.73
CA GLN A 17 4.90 -12.56 -1.67
C GLN A 17 4.92 -13.95 -1.05
N ILE A 18 5.26 -14.07 0.23
CA ILE A 18 5.28 -15.38 0.92
C ILE A 18 3.92 -15.81 1.47
N SER A 19 2.92 -14.91 1.51
CA SER A 19 1.62 -15.15 2.15
C SER A 19 0.41 -15.04 1.22
N SER A 20 0.62 -14.73 -0.06
CA SER A 20 -0.46 -14.57 -1.04
C SER A 20 0.00 -14.91 -2.45
N ASN A 21 -0.95 -15.16 -3.35
CA ASN A 21 -0.73 -15.33 -4.78
C ASN A 21 -0.96 -14.03 -5.55
N TYR A 22 -0.56 -14.03 -6.83
CA TYR A 22 -0.87 -12.95 -7.76
C TYR A 22 -2.39 -12.72 -7.86
N GLY A 23 -2.82 -11.46 -7.83
CA GLY A 23 -4.23 -11.09 -7.90
C GLY A 23 -5.03 -11.27 -6.60
N ASP A 24 -4.45 -11.87 -5.55
CA ASP A 24 -5.13 -11.98 -4.25
C ASP A 24 -5.41 -10.58 -3.66
N LEU A 25 -6.46 -10.52 -2.83
CA LEU A 25 -6.89 -9.29 -2.16
C LEU A 25 -6.25 -9.18 -0.77
N ILE A 26 -5.47 -8.11 -0.56
CA ILE A 26 -4.87 -7.79 0.74
C ILE A 26 -5.68 -6.70 1.44
N LEU A 27 -6.01 -6.91 2.71
CA LEU A 27 -6.70 -5.94 3.56
C LEU A 27 -5.71 -5.28 4.53
N ASP A 28 -5.69 -3.94 4.56
CA ASP A 28 -4.99 -3.16 5.58
C ASP A 28 -5.95 -2.17 6.26
N PRO A 29 -6.49 -2.49 7.44
CA PRO A 29 -7.45 -1.61 8.12
C PRO A 29 -6.82 -0.36 8.73
N PHE A 30 -5.48 -0.25 8.77
CA PHE A 30 -4.75 0.86 9.39
C PHE A 30 -3.59 1.29 8.49
N MET A 31 -3.89 1.64 7.24
CA MET A 31 -2.86 1.76 6.20
C MET A 31 -1.91 2.93 6.41
N GLY A 32 -2.27 3.93 7.22
CA GLY A 32 -1.48 5.12 7.46
C GLY A 32 -1.06 5.77 6.15
N SER A 33 0.25 5.91 5.94
CA SER A 33 0.83 6.44 4.70
C SER A 33 0.72 5.52 3.46
N GLY A 34 0.09 4.34 3.55
CA GLY A 34 -0.19 3.48 2.40
C GLY A 34 0.94 2.57 1.93
N SER A 35 1.90 2.20 2.79
CA SER A 35 3.00 1.30 2.38
C SER A 35 2.52 -0.07 1.90
N THR A 36 1.45 -0.62 2.49
CA THR A 36 0.86 -1.90 2.07
C THR A 36 0.26 -1.82 0.67
N ALA A 37 -0.47 -0.74 0.37
CA ALA A 37 -1.05 -0.53 -0.96
C ALA A 37 0.04 -0.39 -2.05
N VAL A 38 1.11 0.37 -1.77
CA VAL A 38 2.27 0.46 -2.68
C VAL A 38 2.93 -0.92 -2.89
N ALA A 39 3.11 -1.69 -1.82
CA ALA A 39 3.66 -3.04 -1.91
C ALA A 39 2.77 -3.97 -2.75
N CYS A 40 1.44 -3.86 -2.62
CA CYS A 40 0.48 -4.63 -3.43
C CYS A 40 0.60 -4.28 -4.92
N MET A 41 0.68 -3.00 -5.29
CA MET A 41 0.86 -2.59 -6.69
C MET A 41 2.16 -3.14 -7.29
N LEU A 42 3.26 -3.08 -6.53
CA LEU A 42 4.58 -3.58 -6.96
C LEU A 42 4.68 -5.10 -7.02
N THR A 43 3.74 -5.81 -6.40
CA THR A 43 3.69 -7.27 -6.38
C THR A 43 2.46 -7.81 -7.11
N GLU A 44 1.70 -6.97 -7.83
CA GLU A 44 0.51 -7.38 -8.59
C GLU A 44 -0.55 -8.09 -7.71
N ARG A 45 -0.80 -7.53 -6.52
CA ARG A 45 -1.91 -7.90 -5.63
C ARG A 45 -2.95 -6.78 -5.62
N ASN A 46 -4.21 -7.16 -5.44
CA ASN A 46 -5.29 -6.21 -5.16
C ASN A 46 -5.22 -5.78 -3.69
N PHE A 47 -5.74 -4.60 -3.35
CA PHE A 47 -5.80 -4.16 -1.97
C PHE A 47 -7.07 -3.39 -1.63
N ILE A 48 -7.50 -3.49 -0.37
CA ILE A 48 -8.45 -2.59 0.27
C ILE A 48 -7.77 -2.05 1.53
N GLY A 49 -7.80 -0.73 1.69
CA GLY A 49 -7.18 -0.05 2.82
C GLY A 49 -8.11 0.96 3.46
N PHE A 50 -7.98 1.13 4.78
CA PHE A 50 -8.69 2.16 5.53
C PHE A 50 -7.71 3.00 6.35
N GLU A 51 -8.00 4.29 6.48
CA GLU A 51 -7.27 5.23 7.34
C GLU A 51 -8.23 6.33 7.78
N ILE A 52 -8.18 6.71 9.06
CA ILE A 52 -9.09 7.70 9.64
C ILE A 52 -8.52 9.14 9.52
N SER A 53 -7.20 9.27 9.45
CA SER A 53 -6.52 10.54 9.32
C SER A 53 -6.51 11.02 7.87
N GLY A 54 -7.26 12.08 7.58
CA GLY A 54 -7.29 12.69 6.25
C GLY A 54 -5.92 13.17 5.75
N ASP A 55 -5.00 13.56 6.65
CA ASP A 55 -3.62 13.89 6.28
C ASP A 55 -2.84 12.67 5.76
N TYR A 56 -3.03 11.52 6.40
CA TYR A 56 -2.39 10.28 5.98
C TYR A 56 -3.02 9.71 4.71
N CYS A 57 -4.34 9.84 4.54
CA CYS A 57 -5.01 9.54 3.27
C CYS A 57 -4.38 10.32 2.11
N ARG A 58 -4.19 11.64 2.26
CA ARG A 58 -3.54 12.47 1.21
C ARG A 58 -2.11 12.02 0.89
N ILE A 59 -1.34 11.60 1.90
CA ILE A 59 0.01 11.05 1.68
C ILE A 59 -0.06 9.72 0.92
N ALA A 60 -0.97 8.83 1.31
CA ALA A 60 -1.17 7.54 0.65
C ALA A 60 -1.59 7.73 -0.81
N GLU A 61 -2.59 8.57 -1.09
CA GLU A 61 -3.05 8.92 -2.44
C GLU A 61 -1.91 9.43 -3.31
N ARG A 62 -1.09 10.36 -2.79
CA ARG A 62 0.05 10.91 -3.51
C ARG A 62 1.10 9.84 -3.83
N ARG A 63 1.35 8.91 -2.90
CA ARG A 63 2.26 7.78 -3.11
C ARG A 63 1.72 6.81 -4.15
N LEU A 64 0.42 6.50 -4.11
CA LEU A 64 -0.22 5.60 -5.08
C LEU A 64 -0.25 6.22 -6.48
N ALA A 65 -0.52 7.51 -6.60
CA ALA A 65 -0.48 8.22 -7.89
C ALA A 65 0.93 8.21 -8.55
N GLN A 66 2.00 8.11 -7.76
CA GLN A 66 3.37 7.96 -8.27
C GLN A 66 3.67 6.55 -8.77
N GLN A 67 2.95 5.54 -8.25
CA GLN A 67 3.06 4.16 -8.71
C GLN A 67 2.17 4.01 -9.94
N SER A 68 2.66 4.45 -11.11
CA SER A 68 1.93 4.23 -12.35
C SER A 68 1.88 2.74 -12.67
N GLN A 69 0.71 2.11 -12.50
CA GLN A 69 0.38 0.91 -13.26
C GLN A 69 -0.45 1.38 -14.46
N VAL A 70 0.16 1.37 -15.65
CA VAL A 70 -0.54 1.56 -16.91
C VAL A 70 -1.48 0.38 -17.08
N ILE A 71 -2.77 0.59 -16.80
CA ILE A 71 -3.84 -0.30 -17.25
C ILE A 71 -4.85 0.63 -17.94
N ILE A 72 -4.85 0.57 -19.28
CA ILE A 72 -5.97 1.04 -20.11
C ILE A 72 -7.04 -0.06 -20.06
#